data_AF-A0AAD1S836-F1
#
_entry.id   AF-A0AAD1S836-F1
#
_cell.length_a   1.000
_cell.length_b   1.000
_cell.length_c   1.000
_cell.angle_alpha   90.00
_cell.angle_beta   90.00
_cell.angle_gamma   90.00
#
_symmetry.space_group_name_H-M   'P 1'
#
loop_
_entity.id
_entity.type
_entity.pdbx_description
1 polymer ?
#
loop_
_entity_poly.entity_id
_entity_poly.type
_entity_poly.pdbx_seq_one_letter_code
_entity_poly.pdbx_strand_id
1 'polypeptide(L)'
;MLPKKGDLSNCNNYRGITLLSVPGKVFNWILLEWMKDIVDPQLRDEQASFQQNRSCMGQIAMLRIIVERSLKLNSSLYINFINYEMAFDIVDRDMEAPPALRRPSKGGQPNQELI
;
A
#
# COMPACT_ATOMS: atom_id res chain seq x y z
N MET A 1 14.86 -2.60 -14.05
CA MET A 1 14.86 -1.83 -12.78
C MET A 1 14.75 -0.36 -13.12
N LEU A 2 14.02 0.43 -12.34
CA LEU A 2 13.97 1.90 -12.51
C LEU A 2 14.77 2.60 -11.42
N PRO A 3 15.62 3.59 -11.73
CA PRO A 3 16.29 4.39 -10.72
C PRO A 3 15.30 5.31 -10.00
N LYS A 4 15.40 5.39 -8.67
CA LYS A 4 14.77 6.38 -7.81
C LYS A 4 15.73 7.57 -7.63
N LYS A 5 15.23 8.68 -7.09
CA LYS A 5 16.06 9.84 -6.73
C LYS A 5 17.03 9.44 -5.60
N GLY A 6 18.30 9.82 -5.73
CA GLY A 6 19.35 9.50 -4.75
C GLY A 6 20.67 9.10 -5.43
N ASP A 7 21.58 8.51 -4.66
CA ASP A 7 22.83 7.97 -5.17
C ASP A 7 22.60 6.68 -5.98
N LEU A 8 23.02 6.66 -7.24
CA LEU A 8 22.85 5.53 -8.14
C LEU A 8 23.80 4.36 -7.85
N SER A 9 24.84 4.58 -7.03
CA SER A 9 25.73 3.50 -6.60
C SER A 9 25.06 2.55 -5.59
N ASN A 10 24.02 3.01 -4.90
CA ASN A 10 23.28 2.23 -3.91
C ASN A 10 22.14 1.42 -4.56
N CYS A 11 22.21 0.09 -4.47
CA CYS A 11 21.21 -0.81 -5.04
C CYS A 11 19.77 -0.58 -4.50
N ASN A 12 19.62 -0.07 -3.27
CA ASN A 12 18.29 0.21 -2.68
C ASN A 12 17.57 1.40 -3.35
N ASN A 13 18.31 2.23 -4.08
CA ASN A 13 17.76 3.33 -4.87
C ASN A 13 17.19 2.87 -6.22
N TYR A 14 17.08 1.57 -6.45
CA TYR A 14 16.37 1.03 -7.60
C TYR A 14 14.99 0.51 -7.19
N ARG A 15 14.03 0.64 -8.11
CA ARG A 15 12.70 0.04 -8.01
C ARG A 15 12.65 -1.18 -8.92
N GLY A 16 12.33 -2.33 -8.34
CA GLY A 16 11.95 -3.51 -9.10
C GLY A 16 10.72 -3.21 -9.95
N ILE A 17 10.72 -3.68 -11.20
CA ILE A 17 9.51 -3.73 -12.03
C ILE A 17 9.37 -5.15 -12.51
N THR A 18 8.21 -5.74 -12.22
CA THR A 18 7.80 -7.01 -12.80
C THR A 18 7.11 -6.73 -14.13
N LEU A 19 7.69 -7.21 -15.23
CA LEU A 19 7.07 -7.12 -16.55
C LEU A 19 6.24 -8.38 -16.79
N LEU A 20 4.92 -8.21 -16.85
CA LEU A 20 4.00 -9.27 -17.24
C LEU A 20 3.93 -9.38 -18.77
N SER A 21 3.73 -10.61 -19.25
CA SER A 21 3.38 -10.88 -20.64
C SER A 21 2.05 -10.20 -21.00
N VAL A 22 1.80 -10.01 -22.30
CA VAL A 22 0.52 -9.46 -22.79
C VAL A 22 -0.69 -10.20 -22.22
N PRO A 23 -0.78 -11.55 -22.28
CA PRO A 23 -1.90 -12.27 -21.68
C PRO A 23 -1.96 -12.10 -20.15
N GLY A 24 -0.81 -12.00 -19.47
CA GLY A 24 -0.78 -11.75 -18.02
C GLY A 24 -1.35 -10.38 -17.64
N LYS A 25 -1.13 -9.34 -18.44
CA LYS A 25 -1.73 -8.02 -18.22
C LYS A 25 -3.25 -8.05 -18.41
N VAL A 26 -3.73 -8.73 -19.44
CA VAL A 26 -5.17 -8.88 -19.70
C VAL A 26 -5.84 -9.64 -18.55
N PHE A 27 -5.22 -10.73 -18.10
CA PHE A 27 -5.73 -11.50 -16.97
C PHE A 27 -5.80 -10.66 -15.69
N ASN A 28 -4.72 -9.94 -15.35
CA ASN A 28 -4.72 -9.05 -14.19
C ASN A 28 -5.75 -7.93 -14.28
N TRP A 29 -6.00 -7.39 -15.48
CA TRP A 29 -7.02 -6.38 -15.68
C TRP A 29 -8.44 -6.92 -15.42
N ILE A 30 -8.75 -8.12 -15.92
CA ILE A 30 -10.03 -8.79 -15.64
C ILE A 30 -10.19 -9.02 -14.14
N LEU A 31 -9.15 -9.51 -13.46
CA LEU A 31 -9.17 -9.74 -12.02
C LEU A 31 -9.39 -8.43 -11.25
N LEU A 32 -8.70 -7.36 -11.65
CA LEU A 32 -8.86 -6.04 -11.03
C LEU A 32 -10.30 -5.55 -11.14
N GLU A 33 -10.91 -5.63 -12.33
CA GLU A 33 -12.28 -5.17 -12.56
C GLU A 33 -13.28 -5.94 -11.69
N TRP A 34 -13.07 -7.25 -11.51
CA TRP A 34 -13.92 -8.08 -10.65
C TRP A 34 -13.77 -7.71 -9.17
N MET A 35 -12.55 -7.45 -8.71
CA MET A 35 -12.31 -7.10 -7.30
C MET A 35 -12.77 -5.69 -6.96
N LYS A 36 -12.77 -4.79 -7.94
CA LYS A 36 -13.10 -3.38 -7.75
C LYS A 36 -14.49 -3.18 -7.13
N ASP A 37 -15.50 -3.88 -7.63
CA ASP A 37 -16.88 -3.79 -7.11
C ASP A 37 -17.00 -4.25 -5.66
N ILE A 38 -16.10 -5.12 -5.19
CA ILE A 38 -16.06 -5.64 -3.83
C ILE A 38 -15.28 -4.69 -2.91
N VAL A 39 -14.14 -4.16 -3.39
CA VAL A 39 -13.19 -3.40 -2.58
C VAL A 39 -13.57 -1.93 -2.50
N ASP A 40 -14.01 -1.30 -3.60
CA ASP A 40 -14.29 0.14 -3.65
C ASP A 40 -15.28 0.59 -2.57
N PRO A 41 -16.39 -0.12 -2.29
CA PRO A 41 -17.31 0.25 -1.21
C PRO A 41 -16.73 0.13 0.21
N GLN A 42 -15.64 -0.63 0.38
CA GLN A 42 -14.97 -0.82 1.68
C GLN A 42 -13.87 0.22 1.92
N LEU A 43 -13.48 0.98 0.88
CA LEU A 43 -12.45 1.99 1.01
C LEU A 43 -12.99 3.24 1.70
N ARG A 44 -12.11 3.87 2.48
CA ARG A 44 -12.39 5.15 3.13
C ARG A 44 -12.45 6.29 2.11
N ASP A 45 -13.34 7.25 2.34
CA ASP A 45 -13.48 8.44 1.49
C ASP A 45 -12.22 9.32 1.46
N GLU A 46 -11.41 9.26 2.52
CA GLU A 46 -10.15 10.00 2.61
C GLU A 46 -9.05 9.41 1.71
N GLN A 47 -9.17 8.13 1.32
CA GLN A 47 -8.19 7.45 0.47
C GLN A 47 -8.38 7.82 -1.00
N ALA A 48 -7.53 8.69 -1.55
CA ALA A 48 -7.58 9.01 -2.98
C ALA A 48 -6.70 8.10 -3.85
N SER A 49 -5.71 7.42 -3.27
CA SER A 49 -4.77 6.62 -4.05
C SER A 49 -5.47 5.39 -4.62
N PHE A 50 -5.27 5.16 -5.91
CA PHE A 50 -5.84 4.04 -6.68
C PHE A 50 -7.37 4.02 -6.80
N GLN A 51 -8.05 5.10 -6.40
CA GLN A 51 -9.49 5.25 -6.61
C GLN A 51 -9.80 6.02 -7.90
N GLN A 52 -10.87 5.60 -8.58
CA GLN A 52 -11.38 6.34 -9.73
C GLN A 52 -11.91 7.70 -9.30
N ASN A 53 -11.73 8.73 -10.13
CA ASN A 53 -12.23 10.10 -9.91
C ASN A 53 -11.66 10.81 -8.66
N ARG A 54 -10.61 10.28 -8.02
CA ARG A 54 -9.88 10.96 -6.95
C ARG A 54 -8.50 11.39 -7.47
N SER A 55 -8.07 12.60 -7.10
CA SER A 55 -6.78 13.15 -7.53
C SER A 55 -5.98 13.72 -6.36
N CYS A 56 -4.65 13.73 -6.51
CA CYS A 56 -3.75 14.35 -5.54
C CYS A 56 -4.07 15.84 -5.32
N MET A 57 -4.46 16.55 -6.39
CA MET A 57 -4.85 17.97 -6.29
C MET A 57 -6.05 18.18 -5.36
N GLY A 58 -7.06 17.31 -5.43
CA GLY A 58 -8.22 17.38 -4.53
C GLY A 58 -7.84 17.19 -3.06
N GLN A 59 -6.95 16.23 -2.76
CA GLN A 59 -6.47 16.02 -1.39
C GLN A 59 -5.62 17.18 -0.88
N ILE A 60 -4.76 17.78 -1.71
CA ILE A 60 -3.98 18.97 -1.34
C ILE A 60 -4.91 20.15 -1.05
N ALA A 61 -5.93 20.35 -1.88
CA ALA A 61 -6.93 21.40 -1.66
C ALA A 61 -7.68 21.17 -0.33
N MET A 62 -8.09 19.94 -0.03
CA MET A 62 -8.75 19.60 1.23
C MET A 62 -7.85 19.85 2.44
N LEU A 63 -6.58 19.43 2.38
CA LEU A 63 -5.60 19.70 3.43
C LEU A 63 -5.44 21.21 3.66
N ARG A 64 -5.38 22.00 2.59
CA ARG A 64 -5.30 23.46 2.66
C ARG A 64 -6.53 24.06 3.33
N ILE A 65 -7.74 23.59 3.00
CA ILE A 65 -8.98 24.04 3.64
C ILE A 65 -8.96 23.75 5.15
N ILE A 66 -8.49 22.57 5.57
CA ILE A 66 -8.37 22.20 6.99
C ILE A 66 -7.42 23.17 7.71
N VAL A 67 -6.24 23.43 7.12
CA VAL A 67 -5.26 24.38 7.69
C VAL A 67 -5.84 25.78 7.81
N GLU A 68 -6.45 26.30 6.74
CA GLU A 68 -7.04 27.65 6.74
C GLU A 68 -8.17 27.78 7.76
N ARG A 69 -8.97 26.72 7.95
CA ARG A 69 -10.05 26.70 8.94
C ARG A 69 -9.52 26.72 10.36
N SER A 70 -8.48 25.94 10.68
CA SER A 70 -7.87 25.93 12.01
C SER A 70 -7.25 27.28 12.37
N LEU A 71 -6.60 27.94 11.40
CA LEU A 71 -6.08 29.31 11.56
C LEU A 71 -7.20 30.31 11.84
N LYS A 72 -8.31 30.26 11.09
CA LYS A 72 -9.47 31.14 11.28
C LYS A 72 -10.13 30.96 12.65
N LEU A 73 -10.14 29.74 13.19
CA LEU A 73 -10.77 29.40 14.46
C LEU A 73 -9.80 29.48 15.66
N ASN A 74 -8.54 29.90 15.46
CA ASN A 74 -7.48 29.87 16.48
C ASN A 74 -7.37 28.51 17.20
N SER A 75 -7.60 27.43 16.47
CA SER A 75 -7.52 26.07 17.01
C SER A 75 -6.17 25.46 16.68
N SER A 76 -5.60 24.72 17.64
CA SER A 76 -4.35 24.00 17.41
C SER A 76 -4.56 22.88 16.37
N LEU A 77 -3.65 22.76 15.42
CA LEU A 77 -3.66 21.74 14.37
C LEU A 77 -2.28 21.09 14.28
N TYR A 78 -2.24 19.77 14.32
CA TYR A 78 -1.04 18.96 14.13
C TYR A 78 -1.20 18.07 12.90
N ILE A 79 -0.17 18.00 12.06
CA ILE A 79 -0.18 17.22 10.82
C ILE A 79 1.03 16.28 10.85
N ASN A 80 0.77 14.97 10.71
CA ASN A 80 1.81 13.94 10.65
C ASN A 80 1.86 13.34 9.25
N PHE A 81 3.07 13.29 8.67
CA PHE A 81 3.31 12.65 7.39
C PHE A 81 3.94 11.27 7.62
N ILE A 82 3.23 10.21 7.22
CA ILE A 82 3.68 8.83 7.35
C ILE A 82 3.96 8.29 5.94
N ASN A 83 5.17 7.74 5.74
CA ASN A 83 5.55 7.12 4.48
C ASN A 83 6.14 5.73 4.75
N TYR A 84 5.65 4.72 4.04
CA TYR A 84 6.14 3.34 4.17
C TYR A 84 7.31 3.09 3.22
N GLU A 85 8.40 2.54 3.75
CA GLU A 85 9.50 2.06 2.94
C GLU A 85 9.10 0.74 2.25
N MET A 86 9.32 0.64 0.93
CA MET A 86 9.07 -0.58 0.15
C MET A 86 7.68 -1.23 0.39
N ALA A 87 6.63 -0.41 0.46
CA ALA A 87 5.29 -0.83 0.87
C ALA A 87 4.72 -2.09 0.17
N PHE A 88 5.10 -2.36 -1.08
CA PHE A 88 4.63 -3.54 -1.83
C PHE A 88 5.51 -4.77 -1.65
N ASP A 89 6.76 -4.61 -1.22
CA ASP A 89 7.73 -5.70 -1.08
C ASP A 89 7.67 -6.34 0.31
N ILE A 90 7.13 -5.63 1.32
CA ILE A 90 7.09 -6.05 2.73
C ILE A 90 5.75 -6.73 3.11
N VAL A 91 4.82 -6.85 2.17
CA VAL A 91 3.50 -7.45 2.44
C VAL A 91 3.62 -8.93 2.82
N ASP A 92 3.09 -9.30 3.99
CA ASP A 92 3.03 -10.70 4.44
C ASP A 92 1.97 -11.48 3.65
N ARG A 93 2.45 -12.30 2.73
CA ARG A 93 1.65 -13.11 1.81
C ARG A 93 0.89 -14.23 2.52
N ASP A 94 1.40 -14.74 3.64
CA ASP A 94 0.73 -15.81 4.38
C ASP A 94 -0.43 -15.23 5.21
N MET A 95 -0.31 -13.97 5.67
CA MET A 95 -1.40 -13.25 6.33
C MET A 95 -2.54 -12.92 5.36
N GLU A 96 -2.21 -12.44 4.15
CA GLU A 96 -3.21 -12.08 3.14
C GLU A 96 -3.88 -13.29 2.47
N ALA A 97 -3.23 -14.46 2.49
CA ALA A 97 -3.79 -15.66 1.90
C ALA A 97 -5.11 -16.08 2.59
N PRO A 98 -6.10 -16.58 1.82
CA PRO A 98 -7.30 -17.20 2.39
C PRO A 98 -6.89 -18.30 3.37
N PRO A 99 -7.65 -18.53 4.47
CA PRO A 99 -7.30 -19.52 5.49
C PRO A 99 -6.93 -20.91 4.93
N ALA A 100 -7.59 -21.33 3.84
CA ALA A 100 -7.34 -22.60 3.16
C ALA A 100 -5.98 -22.71 2.44
N LEU A 101 -5.30 -21.58 2.17
CA LEU A 101 -4.03 -21.51 1.44
C LEU A 101 -2.87 -21.04 2.32
N ARG A 102 -3.11 -20.80 3.61
CA ARG A 102 -2.05 -20.40 4.54
C ARG A 102 -1.12 -21.58 4.78
N ARG A 103 0.19 -21.30 4.76
CA ARG A 103 1.17 -22.30 5.18
C ARG A 103 0.90 -22.66 6.65
N PRO A 104 0.96 -23.95 7.02
CA PRO A 104 0.83 -24.33 8.42
C PRO A 104 1.89 -23.58 9.22
N SER A 105 1.44 -22.89 10.27
CA SER A 105 2.32 -22.27 11.25
C SER A 105 3.34 -23.33 11.66
N LYS A 106 4.64 -23.02 11.55
CA LYS A 106 5.67 -23.89 12.08
C LYS A 106 5.43 -23.96 13.58
N GLY A 107 4.78 -25.04 14.03
CA GLY A 107 4.69 -25.37 15.44
C GLY A 107 6.09 -25.31 16.02
N GLY A 108 6.27 -24.53 17.08
CA GLY A 108 7.50 -24.54 17.85
C GLY A 108 7.80 -25.99 18.20
N GLN A 109 8.99 -26.47 17.84
CA GLN A 109 9.48 -27.74 18.34
C GLN A 109 9.44 -27.64 19.88
N PRO A 110 8.78 -28.57 20.58
CA PRO A 110 8.96 -28.65 22.02
C PRO A 110 10.44 -28.94 22.27
N ASN A 111 11.08 -28.10 23.10
CA ASN A 111 12.40 -28.35 23.64
C ASN A 111 12.46 -29.81 24.10
N GLN A 112 13.24 -30.63 23.40
CA GLN A 112 13.75 -31.86 24.00
C GLN A 112 14.81 -31.42 25.01
N GLU A 113 14.39 -31.19 26.25
CA GLU A 113 15.25 -31.49 27.38
C GLU A 113 15.51 -33.00 27.35
N LEU A 114 16.73 -33.39 27.00
CA LEU A 114 17.28 -34.69 27.33
C LEU A 114 18.67 -34.45 27.92
N ILE A 115 18.75 -34.68 29.23
CA ILE A 115 19.86 -35.22 30.04
C ILE A 115 21.28 -34.91 29.55
#